data_AF-A0A0T9MUQ9-F1
#
_entry.id   AF-A0A0T9MUQ9-F1
#
_cell.length_a   1.000
_cell.length_b   1.000
_cell.length_c   1.000
_cell.angle_alpha   90.00
_cell.angle_beta   90.00
_cell.angle_gamma   90.00
#
_symmetry.space_group_name_H-M   'P 1'
#
loop_
_entity.id
_entity.type
_entity.pdbx_description
1 polymer ?
#
loop_
_entity_poly.entity_id
_entity_poly.type
_entity_poly.pdbx_seq_one_letter_code
_entity_poly.pdbx_strand_id
1 'polypeptide(L)'
;MTKDVEIVKARHPLDKQHIKLTYVTHFYCNQGNMDSVESLLKEYESYPDDIKDAVEFVIVDDCSPLEYDVKDYDLNFTWLRITTDIQWNQAGSRNLGVTYAKSDKIIITDLDCLLPADTLRYLVNARNPGRSLYRIYRTDEKTGKAYRGHPNLFFMSRARFFRLYGYDEEFAGHYGSEDYRFVKFHKDHGSTPRYLPKQYRCIERNVDRKKSYHSLDRDLTHNAPIDDRKKSEIARFGAEYGHSRIFLNFNWEIKKVHSRVPTVPERKLWWRPLWWFRYLFRSLAA
;
A
#
# COMPACT_ATOMS: atom_id res chain seq x y z
N MET A 1 15.91 31.48 0.47
CA MET A 1 14.52 31.43 -0.02
C MET A 1 14.44 31.47 -1.54
N THR A 2 14.82 32.55 -2.24
CA THR A 2 14.74 32.62 -3.72
C THR A 2 15.52 31.50 -4.42
N LYS A 3 16.79 31.29 -4.02
CA LYS A 3 17.62 30.20 -4.55
C LYS A 3 17.07 28.79 -4.25
N ASP A 4 16.43 28.60 -3.11
CA ASP A 4 15.85 27.31 -2.72
C ASP A 4 14.61 26.99 -3.57
N VAL A 5 13.78 28.00 -3.84
CA VAL A 5 12.63 27.92 -4.74
C VAL A 5 13.09 27.58 -6.17
N GLU A 6 14.14 28.23 -6.67
CA GLU A 6 14.71 27.94 -7.99
C GLU A 6 15.21 26.49 -8.11
N ILE A 7 15.88 25.97 -7.08
CA ILE A 7 16.33 24.57 -7.06
C ILE A 7 15.15 23.61 -7.14
N VAL A 8 14.06 23.88 -6.41
CA VAL A 8 12.86 23.05 -6.46
C VAL A 8 12.16 23.15 -7.81
N LYS A 9 12.05 24.36 -8.38
CA LYS A 9 11.46 24.60 -9.71
C LYS A 9 12.25 23.95 -10.84
N ALA A 10 13.57 23.79 -10.69
CA ALA A 10 14.42 23.13 -11.67
C ALA A 10 14.29 21.60 -11.68
N ARG A 11 13.52 20.99 -10.76
CA ARG A 11 13.31 19.54 -10.73
C ARG A 11 12.54 19.07 -11.96
N HIS A 12 12.82 17.84 -12.37
CA HIS A 12 12.04 17.18 -13.41
C HIS A 12 10.55 17.11 -13.01
N PRO A 13 9.58 17.33 -13.93
CA PRO A 13 8.15 17.31 -13.59
C PRO A 13 7.65 15.98 -12.99
N LEU A 14 8.31 14.88 -13.36
CA LEU A 14 8.03 13.54 -12.81
C LEU A 14 8.72 13.28 -11.45
N ASP A 15 9.48 14.22 -10.90
CA ASP A 15 10.10 14.08 -9.58
C ASP A 15 9.04 14.00 -8.48
N LYS A 16 9.23 13.07 -7.54
CA LYS A 16 8.31 12.80 -6.42
C LYS A 16 9.03 12.74 -5.08
N GLN A 17 10.20 13.38 -4.94
CA GLN A 17 10.99 13.34 -3.69
C GLN A 17 10.26 13.90 -2.46
N HIS A 18 9.20 14.68 -2.67
CA HIS A 18 8.37 15.25 -1.62
C HIS A 18 7.38 14.23 -1.02
N ILE A 19 7.08 13.14 -1.73
CA ILE A 19 6.21 12.06 -1.26
C ILE A 19 6.94 11.28 -0.17
N LYS A 20 6.33 11.23 1.02
CA LYS A 20 6.87 10.58 2.22
C LYS A 20 6.18 9.27 2.54
N LEU A 21 4.97 9.04 2.04
CA LEU A 21 4.18 7.82 2.22
C LEU A 21 3.44 7.51 0.92
N THR A 22 3.41 6.25 0.50
CA THR A 22 2.46 5.80 -0.51
C THR A 22 1.39 4.95 0.15
N TYR A 23 0.14 5.37 -0.03
CA TYR A 23 -1.07 4.62 0.27
C TYR A 23 -1.45 3.79 -0.95
N VAL A 24 -1.60 2.48 -0.78
CA VAL A 24 -1.98 1.55 -1.84
C VAL A 24 -3.31 0.91 -1.47
N THR A 25 -4.27 1.02 -2.36
CA THR A 25 -5.51 0.22 -2.31
C THR A 25 -5.83 -0.32 -3.68
N HIS A 26 -6.65 -1.35 -3.72
CA HIS A 26 -7.16 -1.96 -4.94
C HIS A 26 -8.66 -2.19 -4.79
N PHE A 27 -9.34 -2.38 -5.91
CA PHE A 27 -10.76 -2.68 -5.93
C PHE A 27 -11.12 -3.50 -7.16
N TYR A 28 -12.21 -4.25 -7.03
CA TYR A 28 -12.94 -4.87 -8.14
C TYR A 28 -14.42 -4.63 -7.88
N CYS A 29 -15.12 -4.05 -8.86
CA CYS A 29 -16.53 -3.74 -8.75
C CYS A 29 -17.28 -4.24 -9.98
N ASN A 30 -18.15 -5.23 -9.79
CA ASN A 30 -19.02 -5.77 -10.84
C ASN A 30 -20.52 -5.56 -10.58
N GLN A 31 -20.88 -4.75 -9.58
CA GLN A 31 -22.27 -4.61 -9.08
C GLN A 31 -22.90 -3.23 -9.27
N GLY A 32 -22.24 -2.27 -9.92
CA GLY A 32 -22.91 -1.01 -10.27
C GLY A 32 -21.99 0.17 -10.58
N ASN A 33 -21.31 0.71 -9.57
CA ASN A 33 -20.60 1.98 -9.70
C ASN A 33 -19.29 2.04 -8.88
N MET A 34 -18.54 3.13 -9.06
CA MET A 34 -17.27 3.37 -8.37
C MET A 34 -17.39 4.18 -7.07
N ASP A 35 -18.60 4.42 -6.56
CA ASP A 35 -18.84 5.37 -5.47
C ASP A 35 -17.99 5.09 -4.23
N SER A 36 -17.68 3.80 -3.98
CA SER A 36 -16.86 3.39 -2.84
C SER A 36 -15.42 3.88 -2.91
N VAL A 37 -14.84 3.94 -4.11
CA VAL A 37 -13.50 4.50 -4.34
C VAL A 37 -13.57 6.02 -4.40
N GLU A 38 -14.55 6.56 -5.11
CA GLU A 38 -14.66 8.02 -5.24
C GLU A 38 -14.92 8.72 -3.90
N SER A 39 -15.79 8.17 -3.06
CA SER A 39 -16.05 8.70 -1.72
C SER A 39 -14.84 8.59 -0.80
N LEU A 40 -13.98 7.59 -0.99
CA LEU A 40 -12.72 7.47 -0.23
C LEU A 40 -11.76 8.61 -0.59
N LEU A 41 -11.59 8.84 -1.89
CA LEU A 41 -10.69 9.89 -2.37
C LEU A 41 -11.21 11.29 -1.99
N LYS A 42 -12.53 11.52 -2.08
CA LYS A 42 -13.15 12.77 -1.59
C LYS A 42 -12.91 13.00 -0.09
N GLU A 43 -12.99 11.94 0.71
CA GLU A 43 -12.68 12.03 2.14
C GLU A 43 -11.22 12.46 2.34
N TYR A 44 -10.26 11.84 1.62
CA TYR A 44 -8.85 12.23 1.71
C TYR A 44 -8.55 13.62 1.13
N GLU A 45 -9.31 14.08 0.13
CA GLU A 45 -9.18 15.43 -0.44
C GLU A 45 -9.53 16.54 0.58
N SER A 46 -10.37 16.21 1.57
CA SER A 46 -10.71 17.10 2.68
C SER A 46 -9.60 17.25 3.72
N TYR A 47 -8.53 16.44 3.65
CA TYR A 47 -7.48 16.44 4.66
C TYR A 47 -6.56 17.67 4.52
N PRO A 48 -5.86 18.06 5.60
CA PRO A 48 -4.91 19.17 5.55
C PRO A 48 -3.81 18.98 4.48
N ASP A 49 -3.38 20.09 3.87
CA ASP A 49 -2.42 20.10 2.77
C ASP A 49 -1.10 19.40 3.10
N ASP A 50 -0.63 19.48 4.35
CA ASP A 50 0.62 18.82 4.74
C ASP A 50 0.56 17.28 4.64
N ILE A 51 -0.65 16.70 4.68
CA ILE A 51 -0.88 15.28 4.39
C ILE A 51 -1.00 15.10 2.88
N LYS A 52 -1.87 15.87 2.21
CA LYS A 52 -2.14 15.72 0.76
C LYS A 52 -0.87 15.88 -0.08
N ASP A 53 0.01 16.80 0.30
CA ASP A 53 1.31 17.03 -0.34
C ASP A 53 2.31 15.90 -0.09
N ALA A 54 2.23 15.21 1.05
CA ALA A 54 3.21 14.22 1.47
C ALA A 54 2.80 12.76 1.19
N VAL A 55 1.54 12.51 0.85
CA VAL A 55 0.99 11.18 0.58
C VAL A 55 0.67 11.03 -0.89
N GLU A 56 1.14 9.96 -1.50
CA GLU A 56 0.65 9.47 -2.79
C GLU A 56 -0.40 8.39 -2.57
N PHE A 57 -1.49 8.44 -3.33
CA PHE A 57 -2.51 7.40 -3.39
C PHE A 57 -2.36 6.61 -4.69
N VAL A 58 -1.97 5.35 -4.60
CA VAL A 58 -1.96 4.41 -5.73
C VAL A 58 -3.21 3.54 -5.66
N ILE A 59 -4.07 3.69 -6.67
CA ILE A 59 -5.35 3.01 -6.76
C ILE A 59 -5.29 2.03 -7.92
N VAL A 60 -5.60 0.77 -7.66
CA VAL A 60 -5.57 -0.30 -8.67
C VAL A 60 -6.97 -0.86 -8.88
N ASP A 61 -7.49 -0.70 -10.09
CA ASP A 61 -8.67 -1.42 -10.56
C ASP A 61 -8.27 -2.80 -11.07
N ASP A 62 -8.76 -3.85 -10.42
CA ASP A 62 -8.49 -5.25 -10.73
C ASP A 62 -9.45 -5.77 -11.82
N CYS A 63 -9.41 -5.14 -13.00
CA CYS A 63 -10.20 -5.52 -14.16
C CYS A 63 -11.74 -5.45 -13.94
N SER A 64 -12.23 -4.42 -13.26
CA SER A 64 -13.68 -4.20 -13.14
C SER A 64 -14.35 -4.13 -14.53
N PRO A 65 -15.54 -4.75 -14.72
CA PRO A 65 -16.27 -4.71 -15.98
C PRO A 65 -16.98 -3.36 -16.24
N LEU A 66 -16.66 -2.33 -15.46
CA LEU A 66 -17.27 -1.01 -15.56
C LEU A 66 -16.47 -0.10 -16.49
N GLU A 67 -17.19 0.69 -17.28
CA GLU A 67 -16.63 1.83 -17.99
C GLU A 67 -16.76 3.07 -17.12
N TYR A 68 -15.66 3.81 -16.98
CA TYR A 68 -15.61 5.01 -16.15
C TYR A 68 -14.44 5.91 -16.52
N ASP A 69 -14.59 7.19 -16.20
CA ASP A 69 -13.51 8.17 -16.24
C ASP A 69 -13.01 8.47 -14.83
N VAL A 70 -11.69 8.61 -14.70
CA VAL A 70 -11.08 8.99 -13.41
C VAL A 70 -11.21 10.50 -13.23
N LYS A 71 -11.97 10.91 -12.20
CA LYS A 71 -12.16 12.31 -11.83
C LYS A 71 -10.85 12.99 -11.42
N ASP A 72 -10.86 14.31 -11.40
CA ASP A 72 -9.78 15.09 -10.78
C ASP A 72 -9.97 15.12 -9.27
N TYR A 73 -8.86 14.97 -8.55
CA TYR A 73 -8.79 15.09 -7.11
C TYR A 73 -7.56 15.92 -6.77
N ASP A 74 -7.69 16.81 -5.79
CA ASP A 74 -6.62 17.62 -5.22
C ASP A 74 -5.68 16.78 -4.32
N LEU A 75 -5.15 15.69 -4.88
CA LEU A 75 -4.33 14.66 -4.23
C LEU A 75 -3.18 14.23 -5.13
N ASN A 76 -2.03 13.82 -4.58
CA ASN A 76 -1.07 13.08 -5.40
C ASN A 76 -1.61 11.66 -5.63
N PHE A 77 -1.90 11.27 -6.86
CA PHE A 77 -2.40 9.92 -7.13
C PHE A 77 -1.94 9.32 -8.45
N THR A 78 -1.90 7.99 -8.47
CA THR A 78 -1.72 7.17 -9.66
C THR A 78 -2.87 6.17 -9.72
N TRP A 79 -3.65 6.21 -10.78
CA TRP A 79 -4.75 5.28 -11.04
C TRP A 79 -4.33 4.27 -12.12
N LEU A 80 -4.35 3.00 -11.76
CA LEU A 80 -3.97 1.87 -12.61
C LEU A 80 -5.20 1.01 -12.88
N ARG A 81 -5.27 0.42 -14.07
CA ARG A 81 -6.30 -0.57 -14.41
C ARG A 81 -5.64 -1.81 -14.98
N ILE A 82 -5.85 -2.95 -14.34
CA ILE A 82 -5.51 -4.25 -14.89
C ILE A 82 -6.49 -4.57 -16.01
N THR A 83 -5.97 -5.05 -17.15
CA THR A 83 -6.75 -5.34 -18.35
C THR A 83 -6.83 -6.83 -18.68
N THR A 84 -6.21 -7.67 -17.84
CA THR A 84 -6.34 -9.13 -17.90
C THR A 84 -7.27 -9.57 -16.79
N ASP A 85 -8.37 -10.22 -17.16
CA ASP A 85 -9.34 -10.73 -16.20
C ASP A 85 -8.80 -11.99 -15.53
N ILE A 86 -8.37 -11.84 -14.26
CA ILE A 86 -7.92 -12.93 -13.40
C ILE A 86 -8.78 -12.89 -12.15
N GLN A 87 -9.57 -13.94 -11.94
CA GLN A 87 -10.39 -14.04 -10.74
C GLN A 87 -9.51 -13.98 -9.49
N TRP A 88 -9.93 -13.24 -8.45
CA TRP A 88 -9.20 -13.17 -7.17
C TRP A 88 -7.73 -12.70 -7.28
N ASN A 89 -7.44 -11.74 -8.16
CA ASN A 89 -6.08 -11.23 -8.39
C ASN A 89 -5.62 -10.14 -7.38
N GLN A 90 -6.00 -10.30 -6.12
CA GLN A 90 -5.63 -9.35 -5.06
C GLN A 90 -4.11 -9.30 -4.85
N ALA A 91 -3.42 -10.44 -4.98
CA ALA A 91 -1.96 -10.52 -4.91
C ALA A 91 -1.28 -9.65 -5.98
N GLY A 92 -1.68 -9.84 -7.24
CA GLY A 92 -1.19 -9.07 -8.39
C GLY A 92 -1.51 -7.59 -8.27
N SER A 93 -2.75 -7.25 -7.90
CA SER A 93 -3.19 -5.87 -7.68
C SER A 93 -2.35 -5.14 -6.64
N ARG A 94 -2.06 -5.79 -5.50
CA ARG A 94 -1.22 -5.21 -4.44
C ARG A 94 0.24 -5.07 -4.91
N ASN A 95 0.79 -6.07 -5.60
CA ASN A 95 2.12 -6.00 -6.20
C ASN A 95 2.24 -4.82 -7.19
N LEU A 96 1.23 -4.65 -8.05
CA LEU A 96 1.18 -3.56 -9.02
C LEU A 96 1.17 -2.20 -8.32
N GLY A 97 0.31 -2.04 -7.31
CA GLY A 97 0.22 -0.81 -6.54
C GLY A 97 1.54 -0.43 -5.86
N VAL A 98 2.24 -1.38 -5.25
CA VAL A 98 3.55 -1.14 -4.61
C VAL A 98 4.65 -0.87 -5.63
N THR A 99 4.54 -1.40 -6.85
CA THR A 99 5.47 -1.13 -7.96
C THR A 99 5.48 0.35 -8.32
N TYR A 100 4.30 0.98 -8.30
CA TYR A 100 4.15 2.40 -8.63
C TYR A 100 4.42 3.36 -7.47
N ALA A 101 4.56 2.86 -6.24
CA ALA A 101 4.82 3.67 -5.06
C ALA A 101 6.07 4.56 -5.17
N LYS A 102 5.94 5.85 -4.83
CA LYS A 102 7.04 6.83 -4.86
C LYS A 102 7.80 6.97 -3.55
N SER A 103 7.26 6.44 -2.45
CA SER A 103 7.96 6.38 -1.17
C SER A 103 8.44 4.97 -0.84
N ASP A 104 9.51 4.87 -0.04
CA ASP A 104 9.85 3.59 0.59
C ASP A 104 8.90 3.24 1.74
N LYS A 105 8.18 4.20 2.31
CA LYS A 105 7.14 3.94 3.31
C LYS A 105 5.84 3.65 2.59
N ILE A 106 5.34 2.42 2.71
CA ILE A 106 4.08 2.00 2.08
C ILE A 106 3.06 1.58 3.12
N ILE A 107 1.79 1.88 2.86
CA ILE A 107 0.66 1.30 3.56
C ILE A 107 -0.26 0.66 2.54
N ILE A 108 -0.63 -0.60 2.78
CA ILE A 108 -1.59 -1.32 1.96
C ILE A 108 -2.87 -1.45 2.77
N THR A 109 -4.01 -1.14 2.14
CA THR A 109 -5.33 -1.32 2.72
C THR A 109 -6.29 -1.90 1.69
N ASP A 110 -7.38 -2.48 2.18
CA ASP A 110 -8.56 -2.76 1.36
C ASP A 110 -9.45 -1.49 1.27
N LEU A 111 -10.42 -1.49 0.37
CA LEU A 111 -11.25 -0.31 0.08
C LEU A 111 -12.20 0.08 1.23
N ASP A 112 -12.53 -0.86 2.11
CA ASP A 112 -13.38 -0.68 3.29
C ASP A 112 -12.61 -0.07 4.49
N CYS A 113 -11.38 0.36 4.28
CA CYS A 113 -10.51 0.92 5.31
C CYS A 113 -10.26 2.42 5.09
N LEU A 114 -10.65 3.24 6.07
CA LEU A 114 -10.32 4.67 6.13
C LEU A 114 -9.22 4.91 7.18
N LEU A 115 -8.15 5.58 6.79
CA LEU A 115 -7.12 6.05 7.73
C LEU A 115 -7.39 7.50 8.10
N PRO A 116 -7.73 7.81 9.37
CA PRO A 116 -7.95 9.18 9.79
C PRO A 116 -6.70 10.05 9.62
N ALA A 117 -6.89 11.37 9.54
CA ALA A 117 -5.82 12.32 9.28
C ALA A 117 -4.65 12.23 10.29
N ASP A 118 -4.92 11.97 11.56
CA ASP A 118 -3.88 11.81 12.59
C ASP A 118 -3.02 10.56 12.35
N THR A 119 -3.62 9.48 11.88
CA THR A 119 -2.96 8.22 11.55
C THR A 119 -2.12 8.36 10.29
N LEU A 120 -2.63 8.98 9.21
CA LEU A 120 -1.82 9.28 8.03
C LEU A 120 -0.64 10.20 8.37
N ARG A 121 -0.88 11.24 9.17
CA ARG A 121 0.18 12.17 9.63
C ARG A 121 1.24 11.45 10.46
N TYR A 122 0.85 10.50 11.33
CA TYR A 122 1.79 9.66 12.06
C TYR A 122 2.66 8.84 11.10
N LEU A 123 2.06 8.19 10.10
CA LEU A 123 2.78 7.35 9.13
C LEU A 123 3.73 8.15 8.23
N VAL A 124 3.33 9.34 7.80
CA VAL A 124 4.17 10.28 7.03
C VAL A 124 5.45 10.62 7.80
N ASN A 125 5.33 10.87 9.11
CA ASN A 125 6.42 11.30 9.99
C ASN A 125 7.15 10.13 10.68
N ALA A 126 6.63 8.91 10.58
CA ALA A 126 7.28 7.73 11.11
C ALA A 126 8.62 7.47 10.42
N ARG A 127 9.57 6.91 11.18
CA ARG A 127 10.81 6.38 10.61
C ARG A 127 10.50 5.28 9.61
N ASN A 128 11.44 5.03 8.71
CA ASN A 128 11.36 3.90 7.81
C ASN A 128 11.16 2.58 8.60
N PRO A 129 10.16 1.75 8.28
CA PRO A 129 9.90 0.49 9.00
C PRO A 129 11.05 -0.53 8.93
N GLY A 130 11.91 -0.45 7.90
CA GLY A 130 12.98 -1.40 7.67
C GLY A 130 12.45 -2.84 7.61
N ARG A 131 12.83 -3.67 8.58
CA ARG A 131 12.37 -5.07 8.70
C ARG A 131 11.01 -5.24 9.39
N SER A 132 10.40 -4.16 9.87
CA SER A 132 9.13 -4.24 10.60
C SER A 132 7.95 -4.26 9.64
N LEU A 133 6.98 -5.14 9.92
CA LEU A 133 5.65 -5.12 9.32
C LEU A 133 4.68 -4.69 10.41
N TYR A 134 4.19 -3.45 10.32
CA TYR A 134 3.29 -2.87 11.31
C TYR A 134 1.84 -3.11 10.93
N ARG A 135 1.13 -3.92 11.72
CA ARG A 135 -0.32 -4.03 11.67
C ARG A 135 -0.97 -2.84 12.35
N ILE A 136 -2.19 -2.53 11.93
CA ILE A 136 -2.95 -1.39 12.42
C ILE A 136 -4.21 -1.91 13.12
N TYR A 137 -4.53 -1.31 14.26
CA TYR A 137 -5.78 -1.61 14.95
C TYR A 137 -6.94 -0.97 14.19
N ARG A 138 -8.10 -1.63 14.19
CA ARG A 138 -9.36 -1.03 13.74
C ARG A 138 -10.14 -0.48 14.93
N THR A 139 -10.93 0.55 14.69
CA THR A 139 -11.89 1.08 15.67
C THR A 139 -13.21 0.34 15.53
N ASP A 140 -13.68 -0.24 16.63
CA ASP A 140 -15.03 -0.78 16.72
C ASP A 140 -16.03 0.38 16.77
N GLU A 141 -16.95 0.44 15.81
CA GLU A 141 -17.89 1.57 15.67
C GLU A 141 -18.83 1.71 16.87
N LYS A 142 -19.21 0.61 17.51
CA LYS A 142 -20.20 0.61 18.60
C LYS A 142 -19.59 1.03 19.93
N THR A 143 -18.35 0.61 20.18
CA THR A 143 -17.68 0.75 21.48
C THR A 143 -16.53 1.77 21.46
N GLY A 144 -16.07 2.17 20.28
CA GLY A 144 -14.89 3.02 20.09
C GLY A 144 -13.56 2.33 20.47
N LYS A 145 -13.57 1.04 20.81
CA LYS A 145 -12.38 0.31 21.26
C LYS A 145 -11.53 -0.17 20.09
N ALA A 146 -10.22 -0.29 20.33
CA ALA A 146 -9.30 -0.88 19.36
C ALA A 146 -9.48 -2.41 19.33
N TYR A 147 -9.58 -2.97 18.12
CA TYR A 147 -9.49 -4.40 17.87
C TYR A 147 -8.49 -4.71 16.75
N ARG A 148 -8.07 -5.98 16.62
CA ARG A 148 -7.04 -6.38 15.65
C ARG A 148 -7.63 -6.35 14.22
N GLY A 149 -7.01 -5.58 13.32
CA GLY A 149 -7.39 -5.57 11.89
C GLY A 149 -6.92 -6.81 11.12
N HIS A 150 -7.40 -6.96 9.88
CA HIS A 150 -7.02 -8.03 8.94
C HIS A 150 -5.50 -8.05 8.66
N PRO A 151 -4.89 -9.22 8.39
CA PRO A 151 -3.55 -9.33 7.78
C PRO A 151 -3.20 -8.35 6.65
N ASN A 152 -4.13 -7.99 5.76
CA ASN A 152 -3.89 -7.12 4.59
C ASN A 152 -3.88 -5.61 4.91
N LEU A 153 -4.03 -5.23 6.18
CA LEU A 153 -3.88 -3.85 6.65
C LEU A 153 -2.53 -3.69 7.36
N PHE A 154 -1.53 -3.20 6.64
CA PHE A 154 -0.18 -3.02 7.20
C PHE A 154 0.61 -1.86 6.60
N PHE A 155 1.54 -1.37 7.40
CA PHE A 155 2.55 -0.38 7.08
C PHE A 155 3.95 -1.03 7.09
N MET A 156 4.71 -0.88 6.01
CA MET A 156 6.06 -1.46 5.90
C MET A 156 6.97 -0.70 4.94
N SER A 157 8.21 -1.17 4.80
CA SER A 157 9.15 -0.67 3.79
C SER A 157 8.91 -1.32 2.42
N ARG A 158 8.88 -0.53 1.35
CA ARG A 158 8.83 -0.96 -0.05
C ARG A 158 10.05 -1.80 -0.42
N ALA A 159 11.24 -1.39 0.00
CA ALA A 159 12.46 -2.17 -0.17
C ALA A 159 12.34 -3.54 0.52
N ARG A 160 11.71 -3.61 1.71
CA ARG A 160 11.47 -4.89 2.38
C ARG A 160 10.43 -5.74 1.67
N PHE A 161 9.39 -5.14 1.11
CA PHE A 161 8.38 -5.81 0.28
C PHE A 161 9.04 -6.50 -0.93
N PHE A 162 9.81 -5.74 -1.73
CA PHE A 162 10.47 -6.31 -2.92
C PHE A 162 11.66 -7.21 -2.61
N ARG A 163 12.34 -7.01 -1.48
CA ARG A 163 13.38 -7.95 -1.02
C ARG A 163 12.83 -9.37 -0.85
N LEU A 164 11.53 -9.50 -0.58
CA LEU A 164 10.82 -10.76 -0.41
C LEU A 164 9.75 -10.96 -1.49
N TYR A 165 10.02 -10.43 -2.70
CA TYR A 165 9.28 -10.71 -3.93
C TYR A 165 7.80 -10.28 -3.95
N GLY A 166 7.34 -9.54 -2.95
CA GLY A 166 5.94 -9.11 -2.83
C GLY A 166 4.97 -10.24 -2.47
N TYR A 167 3.71 -10.08 -2.84
CA TYR A 167 2.72 -11.16 -2.77
C TYR A 167 3.06 -12.24 -3.80
N ASP A 168 2.80 -13.49 -3.43
CA ASP A 168 2.97 -14.64 -4.33
C ASP A 168 1.74 -14.73 -5.27
N GLU A 169 1.95 -14.50 -6.57
CA GLU A 169 0.88 -14.52 -7.57
C GLU A 169 0.47 -15.93 -7.99
N GLU A 170 1.10 -17.00 -7.49
CA GLU A 170 0.60 -18.36 -7.67
C GLU A 170 -0.76 -18.58 -6.99
N PHE A 171 -1.11 -17.75 -5.99
CA PHE A 171 -2.43 -17.77 -5.36
C PHE A 171 -3.51 -17.05 -6.17
N ALA A 172 -3.14 -16.27 -7.21
CA ALA A 172 -4.11 -15.58 -8.06
C ALA A 172 -4.93 -16.60 -8.89
N GLY A 173 -6.17 -16.26 -9.22
CA GLY A 173 -7.14 -17.18 -9.83
C GLY A 173 -8.12 -17.76 -8.80
N HIS A 174 -7.75 -17.81 -7.51
CA HIS A 174 -8.54 -18.45 -6.46
C HIS A 174 -8.53 -17.63 -5.17
N TYR A 175 -9.54 -17.83 -4.32
CA TYR A 175 -9.70 -17.03 -3.11
C TYR A 175 -8.73 -17.44 -1.99
N GLY A 176 -8.13 -16.44 -1.36
CA GLY A 176 -7.51 -16.53 -0.04
C GLY A 176 -6.14 -17.20 -0.01
N SER A 177 -5.54 -17.19 1.17
CA SER A 177 -4.20 -17.70 1.47
C SER A 177 -3.00 -16.88 1.08
N GLU A 178 -3.14 -15.99 0.11
CA GLU A 178 -2.11 -15.05 -0.27
C GLU A 178 -1.75 -14.10 0.90
N ASP A 179 -2.76 -13.68 1.66
CA ASP A 179 -2.68 -12.71 2.75
C ASP A 179 -1.87 -13.23 3.95
N TYR A 180 -2.24 -14.40 4.46
CA TYR A 180 -1.58 -14.96 5.62
C TYR A 180 -0.24 -15.57 5.23
N ARG A 181 -0.11 -16.17 4.03
CA ARG A 181 1.18 -16.66 3.53
C ARG A 181 2.18 -15.54 3.40
N PHE A 182 1.80 -14.38 2.85
CA PHE A 182 2.65 -13.21 2.78
C PHE A 182 3.24 -12.86 4.16
N VAL A 183 2.40 -12.77 5.19
CA VAL A 183 2.87 -12.46 6.56
C VAL A 183 3.78 -13.56 7.12
N LYS A 184 3.46 -14.85 6.88
CA LYS A 184 4.28 -15.98 7.35
C LYS A 184 5.64 -16.02 6.66
N PHE A 185 5.67 -15.90 5.33
CA PHE A 185 6.89 -15.85 4.53
C PHE A 185 7.79 -14.69 4.99
N HIS A 186 7.20 -13.52 5.24
CA HIS A 186 7.92 -12.38 5.82
C HIS A 186 8.55 -12.70 7.17
N LYS A 187 7.85 -13.42 8.05
CA LYS A 187 8.37 -13.84 9.37
C LYS A 187 9.49 -14.85 9.23
N ASP A 188 9.35 -15.85 8.36
CA ASP A 188 10.36 -16.88 8.12
C ASP A 188 11.67 -16.26 7.62
N HIS A 189 11.59 -15.09 6.97
CA HIS A 189 12.74 -14.29 6.53
C HIS A 189 13.21 -13.22 7.53
N GLY A 190 12.73 -13.26 8.78
CA GLY A 190 13.16 -12.37 9.85
C GLY A 190 12.55 -10.96 9.81
N SER A 191 11.41 -10.77 9.15
CA SER A 191 10.62 -9.55 9.34
C SER A 191 9.94 -9.59 10.72
N THR A 192 9.90 -8.46 11.42
CA THR A 192 9.31 -8.41 12.77
C THR A 192 7.88 -7.89 12.71
N PRO A 193 6.86 -8.72 13.00
CA PRO A 193 5.49 -8.25 13.08
C PRO A 193 5.33 -7.37 14.32
N ARG A 194 4.74 -6.18 14.14
CA ARG A 194 4.47 -5.21 15.20
C ARG A 194 3.07 -4.66 15.03
N TYR A 195 2.56 -3.99 16.04
CA TYR A 195 1.39 -3.13 15.90
C TYR A 195 1.83 -1.66 16.01
N LEU A 196 1.12 -0.78 15.32
CA LEU A 196 1.20 0.66 15.63
C LEU A 196 0.70 0.95 17.05
N PRO A 197 1.10 2.10 17.65
CA PRO A 197 0.51 2.56 18.89
C PRO A 197 -1.02 2.59 18.79
N LYS A 198 -1.70 2.14 19.85
CA LYS A 198 -3.15 1.94 19.84
C LYS A 198 -3.96 3.20 19.56
N GLN A 199 -3.42 4.42 19.68
CA GLN A 199 -4.17 5.62 19.30
C GLN A 199 -4.30 5.79 17.78
N TYR A 200 -3.37 5.26 16.98
CA TYR A 200 -3.38 5.38 15.53
C TYR A 200 -4.08 4.15 14.93
N ARG A 201 -5.25 4.36 14.36
CA ARG A 201 -6.19 3.30 14.00
C ARG A 201 -6.75 3.51 12.61
N CYS A 202 -7.27 2.44 12.04
CA CYS A 202 -8.12 2.47 10.87
C CYS A 202 -9.59 2.46 11.30
N ILE A 203 -10.44 3.12 10.53
CA ILE A 203 -11.90 3.06 10.66
C ILE A 203 -12.42 2.15 9.55
N GLU A 204 -13.40 1.31 9.86
CA GLU A 204 -14.13 0.54 8.84
C GLU A 204 -15.14 1.47 8.16
N ARG A 205 -15.19 1.45 6.83
CA ARG A 205 -16.11 2.27 6.08
C ARG A 205 -17.41 1.51 5.88
N ASN A 206 -18.54 2.20 6.05
CA ASN A 206 -19.83 1.68 5.64
C ASN A 206 -19.94 1.75 4.11
N VAL A 207 -19.46 0.71 3.44
CA VAL A 207 -19.54 0.54 1.99
C VAL A 207 -20.81 -0.24 1.64
N ASP A 208 -21.56 0.19 0.62
CA ASP A 208 -22.69 -0.58 0.11
C ASP A 208 -22.20 -1.88 -0.54
N ARG A 209 -22.15 -2.94 0.27
CA ARG A 209 -21.66 -4.26 -0.14
C ARG A 209 -22.53 -4.92 -1.21
N LYS A 210 -23.74 -4.41 -1.49
CA LYS A 210 -24.62 -4.97 -2.52
C LYS A 210 -24.41 -4.35 -3.90
N LYS A 211 -23.89 -3.12 -3.96
CA LYS A 211 -23.73 -2.36 -5.20
C LYS A 211 -22.27 -2.09 -5.58
N SER A 212 -21.37 -2.06 -4.60
CA SER A 212 -19.97 -1.69 -4.80
C SER A 212 -19.00 -2.79 -4.38
N TYR A 213 -19.47 -4.05 -4.34
CA TYR A 213 -18.63 -5.21 -4.04
C TYR A 213 -18.71 -6.23 -5.17
N HIS A 214 -18.08 -7.39 -4.95
CA HIS A 214 -18.06 -8.46 -5.92
C HIS A 214 -19.01 -9.60 -5.55
N SER A 215 -19.50 -10.31 -6.56
CA SER A 215 -20.32 -11.52 -6.41
C SER A 215 -19.54 -12.84 -6.34
N LEU A 216 -18.20 -12.78 -6.38
CA LEU A 216 -17.33 -13.97 -6.42
C LEU A 216 -17.46 -14.86 -5.18
N ASP A 217 -17.45 -16.17 -5.40
CA ASP A 217 -17.50 -17.18 -4.34
C ASP A 217 -16.14 -17.35 -3.65
N ARG A 218 -16.19 -17.50 -2.32
CA ARG A 218 -15.02 -17.56 -1.44
C ARG A 218 -14.71 -18.99 -1.09
N ASP A 219 -13.91 -19.64 -1.93
CA ASP A 219 -13.47 -21.01 -1.74
C ASP A 219 -11.96 -21.11 -1.52
N LEU A 220 -11.56 -21.73 -0.40
CA LEU A 220 -10.17 -21.96 -0.03
C LEU A 220 -9.62 -23.31 -0.52
N THR A 221 -10.45 -24.19 -1.10
CA THR A 221 -10.06 -25.57 -1.46
C THR A 221 -8.84 -25.62 -2.39
N HIS A 222 -8.71 -24.67 -3.31
CA HIS A 222 -7.58 -24.60 -4.22
C HIS A 222 -6.30 -24.08 -3.55
N ASN A 223 -6.40 -22.97 -2.81
CA ASN A 223 -5.24 -22.26 -2.28
C ASN A 223 -4.68 -22.85 -0.98
N ALA A 224 -5.48 -23.61 -0.21
CA ALA A 224 -4.99 -24.25 1.01
C ALA A 224 -3.89 -25.30 0.76
N PRO A 225 -4.01 -26.23 -0.21
CA PRO A 225 -2.90 -27.14 -0.57
C PRO A 225 -1.64 -26.42 -1.08
N ILE A 226 -1.80 -25.31 -1.81
CA ILE A 226 -0.67 -24.48 -2.27
C ILE A 226 0.06 -23.91 -1.05
N ASP A 227 -0.68 -23.36 -0.09
CA ASP A 227 -0.12 -22.82 1.13
C ASP A 227 0.66 -23.85 1.96
N ASP A 228 0.10 -25.05 2.13
CA ASP A 228 0.74 -26.15 2.85
C ASP A 228 2.01 -26.62 2.15
N ARG A 229 2.00 -26.67 0.81
CA ARG A 229 3.20 -26.95 0.01
C ARG A 229 4.25 -25.86 0.22
N LYS A 230 3.91 -24.58 0.07
CA LYS A 230 4.84 -23.43 0.25
C LYS A 230 5.47 -23.42 1.64
N LYS A 231 4.67 -23.71 2.67
CA LYS A 231 5.15 -23.89 4.06
C LYS A 231 6.17 -25.01 4.17
N SER A 232 5.90 -26.14 3.51
CA SER A 232 6.78 -27.29 3.53
C SER A 232 8.07 -27.04 2.76
N GLU A 233 8.00 -26.33 1.64
CA GLU A 233 9.14 -25.94 0.81
C GLU A 233 10.13 -25.08 1.61
N ILE A 234 9.69 -23.98 2.22
CA ILE A 234 10.57 -23.12 3.01
C ILE A 234 11.14 -23.84 4.24
N ALA A 235 10.33 -24.66 4.92
CA ALA A 235 10.77 -25.38 6.11
C ALA A 235 11.86 -26.43 5.80
N ARG A 236 11.86 -27.01 4.59
CA ARG A 236 12.82 -28.05 4.18
C ARG A 236 14.02 -27.51 3.44
N PHE A 237 13.83 -26.49 2.61
CA PHE A 237 14.85 -26.04 1.65
C PHE A 237 15.35 -24.61 1.92
N GLY A 238 14.77 -23.90 2.89
CA GLY A 238 15.25 -22.61 3.36
C GLY A 238 14.82 -21.41 2.51
N ALA A 239 15.57 -20.31 2.64
CA ALA A 239 15.14 -18.95 2.25
C ALA A 239 14.82 -18.77 0.76
N GLU A 240 15.39 -19.58 -0.13
CA GLU A 240 15.13 -19.45 -1.57
C GLU A 240 13.82 -20.12 -2.02
N TYR A 241 13.09 -20.78 -1.11
CA TYR A 241 11.91 -21.61 -1.41
C TYR A 241 10.65 -21.13 -0.68
N GLY A 242 9.47 -21.63 -1.08
CA GLY A 242 8.19 -21.32 -0.44
C GLY A 242 7.55 -20.00 -0.89
N HIS A 243 7.96 -19.47 -2.04
CA HIS A 243 7.35 -18.32 -2.74
C HIS A 243 7.63 -18.46 -4.24
N SER A 244 6.62 -18.34 -5.10
CA SER A 244 6.80 -18.42 -6.55
C SER A 244 7.53 -17.18 -7.10
N ARG A 245 8.11 -17.25 -8.30
CA ARG A 245 8.71 -16.05 -8.93
C ARG A 245 7.78 -15.39 -9.94
N ILE A 246 6.48 -15.67 -9.84
CA ILE A 246 5.43 -15.03 -10.63
C ILE A 246 5.23 -13.62 -10.08
N PHE A 247 5.36 -12.62 -10.93
CA PHE A 247 5.25 -11.21 -10.54
C PHE A 247 4.74 -10.38 -11.72
N LEU A 248 3.60 -9.73 -11.53
CA LEU A 248 2.86 -8.96 -12.53
C LEU A 248 2.62 -9.75 -13.83
N ASN A 249 2.13 -10.98 -13.70
CA ASN A 249 1.85 -11.87 -14.84
C ASN A 249 0.49 -11.55 -15.52
N PHE A 250 0.27 -10.27 -15.83
CA PHE A 250 -0.93 -9.73 -16.46
C PHE A 250 -0.62 -8.40 -17.15
N ASN A 251 -1.53 -7.95 -18.01
CA ASN A 251 -1.46 -6.62 -18.61
C ASN A 251 -2.18 -5.58 -17.76
N TRP A 252 -1.70 -4.34 -17.80
CA TRP A 252 -2.35 -3.19 -17.17
C TRP A 252 -2.06 -1.90 -17.94
N GLU A 253 -2.86 -0.87 -17.66
CA GLU A 253 -2.69 0.49 -18.15
C GLU A 253 -2.68 1.51 -17.01
N ILE A 254 -2.09 2.67 -17.26
CA ILE A 254 -2.17 3.83 -16.37
C ILE A 254 -3.34 4.69 -16.86
N LYS A 255 -4.43 4.77 -16.08
CA LYS A 255 -5.59 5.62 -16.45
C LYS A 255 -5.29 7.10 -16.25
N LYS A 256 -4.67 7.44 -15.13
CA LYS A 256 -4.42 8.83 -14.77
C LYS A 256 -3.31 8.96 -13.73
N VAL A 257 -2.51 10.00 -13.86
CA VAL A 257 -1.53 10.42 -12.85
C VAL A 257 -1.75 11.89 -12.57
N HIS A 258 -1.85 12.24 -11.30
CA HIS A 258 -1.91 13.62 -10.86
C HIS A 258 -0.87 13.86 -9.76
N SER A 259 -0.33 15.07 -9.72
CA SER A 259 0.59 15.49 -8.68
C SER A 259 0.32 16.92 -8.29
N ARG A 260 0.23 17.15 -6.99
CA ARG A 260 0.18 18.48 -6.40
C ARG A 260 1.53 19.15 -6.56
N VAL A 261 1.53 20.48 -6.49
CA VAL A 261 2.76 21.26 -6.57
C VAL A 261 3.59 21.01 -5.29
N PRO A 262 4.85 20.56 -5.40
CA PRO A 262 5.66 20.28 -4.22
C PRO A 262 6.00 21.54 -3.44
N THR A 263 5.88 21.48 -2.12
CA THR A 263 6.36 22.54 -1.23
C THR A 263 7.89 22.57 -1.16
N VAL A 264 8.44 23.74 -0.85
CA VAL A 264 9.90 23.89 -0.66
C VAL A 264 10.29 23.17 0.64
N PRO A 265 11.21 22.19 0.60
CA PRO A 265 11.58 21.44 1.79
C PRO A 265 12.42 22.28 2.75
N GLU A 266 12.40 21.92 4.03
CA GLU A 266 13.26 22.51 5.05
C GLU A 266 14.74 22.24 4.76
N ARG A 267 15.59 23.26 4.98
CA ARG A 267 17.02 23.18 4.71
C ARG A 267 17.75 22.40 5.80
N LYS A 268 18.37 21.26 5.44
CA LYS A 268 19.21 20.45 6.33
C LYS A 268 20.70 20.68 6.09
N LEU A 269 21.26 21.74 6.67
CA LEU A 269 22.66 22.17 6.49
C LEU A 269 23.69 21.06 6.77
N TRP A 270 23.45 20.27 7.82
CA TRP A 270 24.37 19.24 8.29
C TRP A 270 24.14 17.87 7.66
N TRP A 271 23.14 17.72 6.77
CA TRP A 271 22.84 16.43 6.17
C TRP A 271 24.06 15.90 5.39
N ARG A 272 24.57 16.67 4.42
CA ARG A 272 25.71 16.22 3.62
C ARG A 272 27.01 16.11 4.44
N PRO A 273 27.41 17.10 5.27
CA PRO A 273 28.65 16.99 6.07
C PRO A 273 28.70 15.80 7.04
N LEU A 274 27.56 15.44 7.65
CA LEU A 274 27.49 14.35 8.66
C LEU A 274 27.21 12.96 8.04
N TRP A 275 27.62 12.71 6.80
CA TRP A 275 27.37 11.43 6.14
C TRP A 275 28.09 10.26 6.84
N TRP A 276 29.33 10.47 7.29
CA TRP A 276 30.14 9.44 7.97
C TRP A 276 29.54 9.07 9.33
N PHE A 277 28.87 10.01 9.99
CA PHE A 277 28.15 9.74 11.24
C PHE A 277 26.98 8.77 11.00
N ARG A 278 26.23 8.93 9.90
CA ARG A 278 25.17 7.97 9.52
C ARG A 278 25.72 6.63 9.05
N TYR A 279 26.94 6.59 8.52
CA TYR A 279 27.64 5.34 8.21
C TYR A 279 27.98 4.55 9.49
N LEU A 280 28.57 5.22 10.49
CA LEU A 280 28.92 4.60 11.77
C LEU A 280 27.67 4.18 12.57
N PHE A 281 26.64 5.04 12.57
CA PHE A 281 25.40 4.82 13.29
C PHE A 281 24.28 4.52 12.31
N ARG A 282 24.20 3.25 11.90
CA ARG A 282 23.24 2.75 10.89
C ARG A 282 21.77 3.10 11.18
N SER A 283 21.43 3.33 12.45
CA SER A 283 20.09 3.78 12.90
C SER A 283 19.73 5.22 12.51
N LEU A 284 20.70 6.03 12.09
CA LEU A 284 20.55 7.43 11.67
C LEU A 284 20.54 7.59 10.14
N ALA A 285 20.72 6.50 9.39
CA ALA A 285 20.78 6.52 7.93
C ALA A 285 19.42 6.65 7.24
N ALA A 286 18.32 6.62 8.00
CA ALA A 286 16.93 6.61 7.50
C ALA A 286 16.08 7.74 8.07
#